data_AF-A0A919W1M5-F1
#
_entry.id   AF-A0A919W1M5-F1
#
_cell.length_a   1.000
_cell.length_b   1.000
_cell.length_c   1.000
_cell.angle_alpha   90.00
_cell.angle_beta   90.00
_cell.angle_gamma   90.00
#
_symmetry.space_group_name_H-M   'P 1'
#
loop_
_entity.id
_entity.type
_entity.pdbx_description
1 polymer ?
#
loop_
_entity_poly.entity_id
_entity_poly.type
_entity_poly.pdbx_seq_one_letter_code
_entity_poly.pdbx_strand_id
1 'polypeptide(L)'
;MRGEHESVRPQLTLIDRVRERCEADLRLDAALMYGSFAQGSADEHSDIEFWLFFADDPGDPAAWIEAVATPLYVVLNEFGAHVAFFPGLIRGEFHFATVDDIASVASWPAAPIVALVDRHSRLPHPAAAVDFGADVCGRFANWLLLAHHVGRRGELLRQKDALAHAQRHLLWMARLAAGRIEHWLTPSRCAETELDAAVVARLGRTYMDVKLAWQVGRGLWLELDPNPPRALFDELDRALGA
;
A
#
# COMPACT_ATOMS: atom_id res chain seq x y z
N MET A 1 -32.38 -21.53 4.04
CA MET A 1 -30.94 -21.77 3.88
C MET A 1 -30.23 -20.75 4.77
N ARG A 2 -30.05 -20.96 6.07
CA ARG A 2 -28.94 -21.69 6.74
C ARG A 2 -27.59 -21.44 6.08
N GLY A 3 -26.86 -20.43 6.56
CA GLY A 3 -25.45 -20.18 6.22
C GLY A 3 -24.82 -18.84 6.66
N GLU A 4 -25.59 -17.83 7.07
CA GLU A 4 -25.06 -16.43 7.15
C GLU A 4 -24.94 -15.81 8.55
N HIS A 5 -24.82 -16.60 9.61
CA HIS A 5 -24.47 -16.06 10.94
C HIS A 5 -23.22 -16.75 11.50
N GLU A 6 -22.21 -15.93 11.79
CA GLU A 6 -21.12 -16.18 12.76
C GLU A 6 -20.00 -17.16 12.37
N SER A 7 -19.37 -16.93 11.22
CA SER A 7 -17.90 -17.02 11.22
C SER A 7 -17.39 -15.77 11.92
N VAL A 8 -17.04 -15.87 13.21
CA VAL A 8 -16.15 -14.85 13.80
C VAL A 8 -14.89 -14.91 12.96
N ARG A 9 -14.71 -13.92 12.07
CA ARG A 9 -13.55 -13.88 11.17
C ARG A 9 -12.31 -14.02 12.06
N PRO A 10 -11.43 -15.02 11.84
CA PRO A 10 -10.26 -15.24 12.68
C PRO A 10 -9.43 -13.96 12.94
N GLN A 11 -9.43 -13.02 11.99
CA GLN A 11 -8.90 -11.66 12.13
C GLN A 11 -9.54 -10.86 13.28
N LEU A 12 -10.87 -10.88 13.42
CA LEU A 12 -11.58 -10.17 14.49
C LEU A 12 -11.20 -10.72 15.86
N THR A 13 -11.11 -12.04 16.00
CA THR A 13 -10.61 -12.68 17.23
C THR A 13 -9.19 -12.22 17.57
N LEU A 14 -8.31 -12.11 16.58
CA LEU A 14 -6.95 -11.59 16.78
C LEU A 14 -6.96 -10.10 17.13
N ILE A 15 -7.78 -9.28 16.47
CA ILE A 15 -7.94 -7.85 16.80
C ILE A 15 -8.40 -7.67 18.25
N ASP A 16 -9.37 -8.47 18.71
CA ASP A 16 -9.85 -8.41 20.09
C ASP A 16 -8.75 -8.79 21.09
N ARG A 17 -7.95 -9.83 20.79
CA ARG A 17 -6.78 -10.19 21.62
C ARG A 17 -5.69 -9.12 21.61
N VAL A 18 -5.46 -8.46 20.48
CA VAL A 18 -4.54 -7.31 20.41
C VAL A 18 -5.06 -6.18 21.29
N ARG A 19 -6.36 -5.87 21.24
CA ARG A 19 -6.99 -4.86 22.10
C ARG A 19 -6.82 -5.20 23.59
N GLU A 20 -7.17 -6.42 23.99
CA GLU A 20 -6.99 -6.92 25.37
C GLU A 20 -5.52 -6.79 25.83
N ARG A 21 -4.58 -7.14 24.95
CA ARG A 21 -3.15 -7.03 25.25
C ARG A 21 -2.69 -5.58 25.39
N CYS A 22 -3.17 -4.67 24.53
CA CYS A 22 -2.88 -3.24 24.61
C CYS A 22 -3.41 -2.63 25.91
N GLU A 23 -4.63 -3.00 26.31
CA GLU A 23 -5.23 -2.55 27.56
C GLU A 23 -4.44 -3.03 28.79
N ALA A 24 -4.00 -4.29 28.78
CA ALA A 24 -3.27 -4.92 29.87
C ALA A 24 -1.79 -4.51 29.99
N ASP A 25 -1.11 -4.16 28.88
CA ASP A 25 0.29 -3.72 28.93
C ASP A 25 0.37 -2.23 29.33
N LEU A 26 0.64 -1.97 30.61
CA LEU A 26 0.74 -0.61 31.13
C LEU A 26 1.95 0.17 30.62
N ARG A 27 2.91 -0.50 29.94
CA ARG A 27 4.03 0.18 29.27
C ARG A 27 3.60 0.85 27.97
N LEU A 28 2.46 0.46 27.41
CA LEU A 28 1.91 1.01 26.19
C LEU A 28 1.08 2.27 26.50
N ASP A 29 1.46 3.39 25.93
CA ASP A 29 0.81 4.70 26.12
C ASP A 29 -0.38 4.86 25.18
N ALA A 30 -0.17 4.46 23.92
CA ALA A 30 -1.16 4.54 22.88
C ALA A 30 -1.01 3.39 21.86
N ALA A 31 -2.11 2.98 21.26
CA ALA A 31 -2.13 2.05 20.13
C ALA A 31 -3.27 2.40 19.19
N LEU A 32 -3.02 2.22 17.90
CA LEU A 32 -4.03 2.39 16.86
C LEU A 32 -4.01 1.19 15.90
N MET A 33 -5.18 0.91 15.33
CA MET A 33 -5.37 0.05 14.17
C MET A 33 -5.59 0.93 12.94
N TYR A 34 -5.01 0.54 11.81
CA TYR A 34 -5.23 1.17 10.51
C TYR A 34 -5.60 0.09 9.47
N GLY A 35 -5.56 0.43 8.18
CA GLY A 35 -5.85 -0.53 7.11
C GLY A 35 -7.35 -0.81 6.92
N SER A 36 -7.68 -1.94 6.29
CA SER A 36 -9.03 -2.21 5.81
C SER A 36 -10.07 -2.35 6.92
N PHE A 37 -9.69 -2.88 8.09
CA PHE A 37 -10.58 -3.00 9.24
C PHE A 37 -10.94 -1.62 9.81
N ALA A 38 -9.97 -0.71 9.93
CA ALA A 38 -10.23 0.66 10.37
C ALA A 38 -11.08 1.45 9.35
N GLN A 39 -10.98 1.12 8.06
CA GLN A 39 -11.71 1.75 6.97
C GLN A 39 -13.10 1.16 6.72
N GLY A 40 -13.46 0.05 7.38
CA GLY A 40 -14.73 -0.64 7.16
C GLY A 40 -14.83 -1.39 5.82
N SER A 41 -13.68 -1.63 5.18
CA SER A 41 -13.59 -2.29 3.86
C SER A 41 -12.90 -3.65 3.93
N ALA A 42 -12.87 -4.28 5.11
CA ALA A 42 -12.21 -5.56 5.33
C ALA A 42 -13.06 -6.76 4.91
N ASP A 43 -12.38 -7.81 4.46
CA ASP A 43 -12.92 -9.12 4.05
C ASP A 43 -12.09 -10.25 4.69
N GLU A 44 -12.37 -11.51 4.32
CA GLU A 44 -11.60 -12.68 4.78
C GLU A 44 -10.14 -12.72 4.31
N HIS A 45 -9.76 -11.89 3.34
CA HIS A 45 -8.41 -11.80 2.79
C HIS A 45 -7.58 -10.66 3.39
N SER A 46 -8.20 -9.84 4.24
CA SER A 46 -7.55 -8.71 4.87
C SER A 46 -6.55 -9.13 5.95
N ASP A 47 -5.45 -8.38 5.99
CA ASP A 47 -4.49 -8.39 7.10
C ASP A 47 -5.07 -7.64 8.32
N ILE A 48 -4.33 -7.66 9.43
CA ILE A 48 -4.57 -6.80 10.60
C ILE A 48 -3.34 -5.94 10.85
N GLU A 49 -3.50 -4.61 10.97
CA GLU A 49 -2.35 -3.71 11.04
C GLU A 49 -2.44 -2.74 12.24
N PHE A 50 -1.33 -2.61 12.99
CA PHE A 50 -1.28 -1.86 14.24
C PHE A 50 0.00 -1.03 14.41
N TRP A 51 -0.14 0.12 15.06
CA TRP A 51 0.96 0.86 15.67
C TRP A 51 0.82 0.84 17.19
N LEU A 52 1.91 0.51 17.86
CA LEU A 52 2.01 0.35 19.31
C LEU A 52 3.08 1.33 19.83
N PHE A 53 2.65 2.33 20.61
CA PHE A 53 3.52 3.38 21.14
C PHE A 53 3.76 3.15 22.63
N PHE A 54 4.98 2.74 22.97
CA PHE A 54 5.41 2.47 24.33
C PHE A 54 5.98 3.73 24.99
N ALA A 55 5.81 3.87 26.30
CA ALA A 55 6.36 4.98 27.06
C ALA A 55 7.90 5.00 27.00
N ASP A 56 8.50 3.81 27.02
CA ASP A 56 9.93 3.56 26.90
C ASP A 56 10.17 2.41 25.89
N ASP A 57 11.32 1.74 25.97
CA ASP A 57 11.67 0.59 25.14
C ASP A 57 10.54 -0.49 25.09
N PRO A 58 10.03 -0.85 23.89
CA PRO A 58 9.02 -1.91 23.74
C PRO A 58 9.49 -3.27 24.26
N GLY A 59 10.81 -3.50 24.33
CA GLY A 59 11.41 -4.78 24.69
C GLY A 59 11.46 -5.71 23.48
N ASP A 60 10.99 -6.95 23.62
CA ASP A 60 10.98 -7.95 22.54
C ASP A 60 9.63 -7.96 21.79
N PRO A 61 9.59 -7.47 20.54
CA PRO A 61 8.37 -7.45 19.73
C PRO A 61 7.80 -8.84 19.43
N ALA A 62 8.66 -9.84 19.21
CA ALA A 62 8.21 -11.20 18.88
C ALA A 62 7.54 -11.85 20.09
N ALA A 63 8.13 -11.68 21.28
CA ALA A 63 7.51 -12.14 22.54
C ALA A 63 6.19 -11.40 22.83
N TRP A 64 6.10 -10.11 22.52
CA TRP A 64 4.85 -9.36 22.68
C TRP A 64 3.74 -9.91 21.76
N ILE A 65 4.07 -10.18 20.49
CA ILE A 65 3.15 -10.78 19.51
C ILE A 65 2.73 -12.19 19.95
N GLU A 66 3.66 -13.02 20.42
CA GLU A 66 3.37 -14.38 20.89
C GLU A 66 2.37 -14.39 22.06
N ALA A 67 2.39 -13.36 22.91
CA ALA A 67 1.43 -13.18 23.99
C ALA A 67 0.00 -12.84 23.50
N VAL A 68 -0.17 -12.31 22.28
CA VAL A 68 -1.49 -12.12 21.65
C VAL A 68 -2.03 -13.47 21.16
N ALA A 69 -1.21 -14.18 20.40
CA ALA A 69 -1.45 -15.54 19.94
C ALA A 69 -0.13 -16.10 19.41
N THR A 70 0.10 -17.41 19.51
CA THR A 70 1.31 -18.03 18.96
C THR A 70 1.35 -17.90 17.43
N PRO A 71 2.27 -17.12 16.85
CA PRO A 71 2.44 -17.05 15.41
C PRO A 71 3.20 -18.29 14.91
N LEU A 72 3.02 -18.63 13.64
CA LEU A 72 3.85 -19.60 12.93
C LEU A 72 5.24 -19.01 12.63
N TYR A 73 5.32 -17.70 12.42
CA TYR A 73 6.56 -16.98 12.15
C TYR A 73 6.39 -15.47 12.40
N VAL A 74 7.46 -14.78 12.78
CA VAL A 74 7.52 -13.31 12.86
C VAL A 74 8.75 -12.86 12.08
N VAL A 75 8.58 -11.87 11.21
CA VAL A 75 9.66 -11.28 10.41
C VAL A 75 9.71 -9.77 10.61
N LEU A 76 10.90 -9.21 10.77
CA LEU A 76 11.11 -7.77 10.61
C LEU A 76 11.26 -7.48 9.11
N ASN A 77 10.28 -6.77 8.53
CA ASN A 77 10.29 -6.45 7.11
C ASN A 77 11.25 -5.29 6.79
N GLU A 78 11.43 -5.01 5.51
CA GLU A 78 12.31 -3.98 4.98
C GLU A 78 11.88 -2.53 5.34
N PHE A 79 10.69 -2.35 5.90
CA PHE A 79 10.14 -1.08 6.35
C PHE A 79 10.18 -0.91 7.88
N GLY A 80 10.72 -1.89 8.62
CA GLY A 80 10.83 -1.86 10.08
C GLY A 80 9.61 -2.38 10.83
N ALA A 81 8.62 -2.94 10.14
CA ALA A 81 7.45 -3.55 10.77
C ALA A 81 7.70 -5.02 11.14
N HIS A 82 7.20 -5.45 12.29
CA HIS A 82 7.16 -6.87 12.65
C HIS A 82 5.90 -7.50 12.07
N VAL A 83 6.07 -8.36 11.07
CA VAL A 83 4.98 -9.05 10.40
C VAL A 83 4.87 -10.47 10.95
N ALA A 84 3.74 -10.78 11.56
CA ALA A 84 3.41 -12.09 12.11
C ALA A 84 2.54 -12.88 11.14
N PHE A 85 2.82 -14.18 11.00
CA PHE A 85 1.98 -15.12 10.26
C PHE A 85 1.30 -16.05 11.25
N PHE A 86 0.00 -15.89 11.47
CA PHE A 86 -0.77 -16.72 12.40
C PHE A 86 -1.35 -17.98 11.74
N PRO A 87 -1.78 -18.98 12.52
CA PRO A 87 -2.56 -20.11 12.00
C PRO A 87 -3.74 -19.64 11.13
N GLY A 88 -3.97 -20.34 10.02
CA GLY A 88 -4.91 -19.89 8.98
C GLY A 88 -4.30 -18.90 7.96
N LEU A 89 -2.98 -18.68 8.01
CA LEU A 89 -2.23 -17.75 7.15
C LEU A 89 -2.71 -16.30 7.25
N ILE A 90 -3.23 -15.92 8.41
CA ILE A 90 -3.60 -14.54 8.70
C ILE A 90 -2.31 -13.76 8.93
N ARG A 91 -2.12 -12.66 8.20
CA ARG A 91 -0.99 -11.78 8.37
C ARG A 91 -1.36 -10.65 9.32
N GLY A 92 -0.50 -10.37 10.29
CA GLY A 92 -0.59 -9.21 11.16
C GLY A 92 0.67 -8.35 11.05
N GLU A 93 0.52 -7.05 10.81
CA GLU A 93 1.62 -6.09 10.77
C GLU A 93 1.63 -5.25 12.06
N PHE A 94 2.76 -5.24 12.75
CA PHE A 94 2.93 -4.55 14.03
C PHE A 94 4.12 -3.61 13.98
N HIS A 95 3.86 -2.32 14.15
CA HIS A 95 4.88 -1.30 14.32
C HIS A 95 5.06 -1.03 15.82
N PHE A 96 6.28 -1.23 16.31
CA PHE A 96 6.65 -0.97 17.70
C PHE A 96 7.47 0.32 17.73
N ALA A 97 6.95 1.33 18.42
CA ALA A 97 7.53 2.66 18.49
C ALA A 97 7.44 3.21 19.92
N THR A 98 8.05 4.36 20.15
CA THR A 98 7.94 5.05 21.45
C THR A 98 6.96 6.21 21.36
N VAL A 99 6.59 6.79 22.50
CA VAL A 99 5.74 7.99 22.55
C VAL A 99 6.31 9.18 21.77
N ASP A 100 7.62 9.23 21.56
CA ASP A 100 8.29 10.25 20.76
C ASP A 100 7.84 10.23 19.28
N ASP A 101 7.40 9.07 18.79
CA ASP A 101 6.97 8.87 17.41
C ASP A 101 5.48 9.15 17.18
N ILE A 102 4.67 9.33 18.24
CA ILE A 102 3.21 9.53 18.13
C ILE A 102 2.88 10.73 17.25
N ALA A 103 3.64 11.83 17.37
CA ALA A 103 3.40 13.04 16.59
C ALA A 103 3.52 12.81 15.08
N SER A 104 4.26 11.79 14.64
CA SER A 104 4.42 11.44 13.23
C SER A 104 3.10 11.02 12.57
N VAL A 105 2.12 10.51 13.35
CA VAL A 105 0.81 10.09 12.85
C VAL A 105 0.07 11.24 12.15
N ALA A 106 0.25 12.49 12.61
CA ALA A 106 -0.33 13.67 11.96
C ALA A 106 0.20 13.90 10.53
N SER A 107 1.42 13.43 10.26
CA SER A 107 2.07 13.53 8.93
C SER A 107 1.67 12.40 7.98
N TRP A 108 0.89 11.43 8.45
CA TRP A 108 0.37 10.38 7.58
C TRP A 108 -0.75 10.93 6.70
N PRO A 109 -0.90 10.40 5.48
CA PRO A 109 -2.04 10.75 4.63
C PRO A 109 -3.36 10.56 5.37
N ALA A 110 -4.30 11.47 5.14
CA ALA A 110 -5.62 11.40 5.76
C ALA A 110 -6.30 10.04 5.47
N ALA A 111 -6.48 9.24 6.53
CA ALA A 111 -7.10 7.92 6.48
C ALA A 111 -7.74 7.59 7.84
N PRO A 112 -8.84 6.81 7.87
CA PRO A 112 -9.42 6.31 9.10
C PRO A 112 -8.43 5.48 9.93
N ILE A 113 -8.39 5.76 11.22
CA ILE A 113 -7.71 4.97 12.24
C ILE A 113 -8.69 4.64 13.36
N VAL A 114 -8.46 3.54 14.07
CA VAL A 114 -9.22 3.17 15.28
C VAL A 114 -8.24 3.12 16.44
N ALA A 115 -8.40 4.01 17.43
CA ALA A 115 -7.63 3.93 18.66
C ALA A 115 -8.02 2.65 19.42
N LEU A 116 -7.03 1.85 19.80
CA LEU A 116 -7.20 0.70 20.70
C LEU A 116 -6.99 1.13 22.15
N VAL A 117 -5.96 1.95 22.39
CA VAL A 117 -5.66 2.59 23.68
C VAL A 117 -5.12 3.99 23.40
N ASP A 118 -5.48 4.97 24.20
CA ASP A 118 -4.88 6.31 24.20
C ASP A 118 -4.95 6.91 25.60
N ARG A 119 -3.97 6.58 26.45
CA ARG A 119 -4.03 6.86 27.90
C ARG A 119 -3.97 8.34 28.22
N HIS A 120 -3.30 9.12 27.37
CA HIS A 120 -3.07 10.54 27.58
C HIS A 120 -3.67 11.42 26.48
N SER A 121 -4.56 10.87 25.65
CA SER A 121 -5.20 11.59 24.53
C SER A 121 -4.19 12.24 23.59
N ARG A 122 -3.11 11.51 23.26
CA ARG A 122 -1.99 12.01 22.46
C ARG A 122 -2.07 11.60 20.99
N LEU A 123 -2.91 10.63 20.62
CA LEU A 123 -2.99 10.18 19.24
C LEU A 123 -3.60 11.29 18.35
N PRO A 124 -2.83 11.86 17.41
CA PRO A 124 -3.40 12.81 16.47
C PRO A 124 -4.18 12.06 15.38
N HIS A 125 -5.08 12.78 14.70
CA HIS A 125 -5.67 12.27 13.47
C HIS A 125 -4.71 12.46 12.28
N PRO A 126 -4.52 11.44 11.41
CA PRO A 126 -3.83 11.61 10.15
C PRO A 126 -4.47 12.71 9.30
N ALA A 127 -3.67 13.66 8.81
CA ALA A 127 -4.18 14.85 8.14
C ALA A 127 -3.30 15.33 6.97
N ALA A 128 -2.23 14.62 6.61
CA ALA A 128 -1.36 15.06 5.53
C ALA A 128 -2.11 15.05 4.20
N ALA A 129 -2.01 16.16 3.48
CA ALA A 129 -2.56 16.29 2.14
C ALA A 129 -1.82 15.33 1.20
N VAL A 130 -2.59 14.62 0.38
CA VAL A 130 -2.06 13.79 -0.69
C VAL A 130 -1.77 14.70 -1.89
N ASP A 131 -0.52 14.68 -2.35
CA ASP A 131 -0.13 15.38 -3.58
C ASP A 131 -0.59 14.59 -4.81
N PHE A 132 -1.80 14.90 -5.28
CA PHE A 132 -2.34 14.38 -6.54
C PHE A 132 -1.73 15.05 -7.78
N GLY A 133 -0.98 16.15 -7.60
CA GLY A 133 -0.31 16.90 -8.66
C GLY A 133 1.13 16.43 -8.92
N ALA A 134 1.59 15.38 -8.23
CA ALA A 134 2.88 14.76 -8.49
C ALA A 134 3.01 14.40 -9.97
N ASP A 135 4.19 14.60 -10.55
CA ASP A 135 4.50 14.31 -11.95
C ASP A 135 4.54 12.78 -12.22
N VAL A 136 3.38 12.13 -12.15
CA VAL A 136 3.21 10.68 -12.35
C VAL A 136 3.57 10.28 -13.77
N CYS A 137 3.32 11.16 -14.74
CA CYS A 137 3.65 10.93 -16.13
C CYS A 137 5.17 10.96 -16.37
N GLY A 138 5.87 11.96 -15.84
CA GLY A 138 7.34 12.03 -15.90
C GLY A 138 8.00 10.87 -15.14
N ARG A 139 7.46 10.47 -13.98
CA ARG A 139 7.93 9.29 -13.24
C ARG A 139 7.72 8.00 -14.05
N PHE A 140 6.59 7.86 -14.74
CA PHE A 140 6.36 6.75 -15.67
C PHE A 140 7.42 6.73 -16.78
N ALA A 141 7.65 7.85 -17.48
CA ALA A 141 8.68 7.94 -18.52
C ALA A 141 10.08 7.58 -18.00
N ASN A 142 10.43 8.05 -16.80
CA ASN A 142 11.69 7.71 -16.16
C ASN A 142 11.90 6.18 -16.03
N TRP A 143 10.92 5.46 -15.48
CA TRP A 143 11.01 4.01 -15.31
C TRP A 143 10.94 3.25 -16.64
N LEU A 144 10.13 3.73 -17.58
CA LEU A 144 10.03 3.17 -18.92
C LEU A 144 11.36 3.27 -19.68
N LEU A 145 12.05 4.42 -19.61
CA LEU A 145 13.35 4.63 -20.23
C LEU A 145 14.41 3.72 -19.61
N LEU A 146 14.44 3.57 -18.29
CA LEU A 146 15.31 2.61 -17.63
C LEU A 146 15.05 1.19 -18.15
N ALA A 147 13.78 0.76 -18.18
CA ALA A 147 13.38 -0.56 -18.68
C ALA A 147 13.81 -0.78 -20.13
N HIS A 148 13.65 0.23 -21.00
CA HIS A 148 14.11 0.18 -22.38
C HIS A 148 15.63 -0.06 -22.45
N HIS A 149 16.43 0.78 -21.76
CA HIS A 149 17.88 0.71 -21.84
C HIS A 149 18.47 -0.60 -21.31
N VAL A 150 17.99 -1.07 -20.15
CA VAL A 150 18.48 -2.32 -19.56
C VAL A 150 18.04 -3.53 -20.40
N GLY A 151 16.84 -3.50 -20.98
CA GLY A 151 16.37 -4.51 -21.92
C GLY A 151 17.21 -4.58 -23.20
N ARG A 152 17.56 -3.42 -23.78
CA ARG A 152 18.45 -3.34 -24.95
C ARG A 152 19.85 -3.91 -24.68
N ARG A 153 20.29 -3.90 -23.43
CA ARG A 153 21.56 -4.52 -22.98
C ARG A 153 21.43 -6.03 -22.71
N GLY A 154 20.21 -6.58 -22.72
CA GLY A 154 19.96 -7.99 -22.38
C GLY A 154 19.77 -8.25 -20.88
N GLU A 155 19.67 -7.23 -20.03
CA GLU A 155 19.39 -7.36 -18.60
C GLU A 155 17.88 -7.61 -18.36
N LEU A 156 17.36 -8.74 -18.87
CA LEU A 156 15.91 -8.99 -18.98
C LEU A 156 15.18 -9.03 -17.62
N LEU A 157 15.82 -9.51 -16.55
CA LEU A 157 15.21 -9.50 -15.21
C LEU A 157 15.10 -8.07 -14.66
N ARG A 158 16.13 -7.25 -14.90
CA ARG A 158 16.13 -5.83 -14.51
C ARG A 158 15.13 -5.02 -15.32
N GLN A 159 14.91 -5.38 -16.58
CA GLN A 159 13.85 -4.79 -17.40
C GLN A 159 12.47 -5.06 -16.79
N LYS A 160 12.19 -6.30 -16.37
CA LYS A 160 10.92 -6.65 -15.72
C LYS A 160 10.73 -5.91 -14.40
N ASP A 161 11.78 -5.79 -13.60
CA ASP A 161 11.78 -5.03 -12.35
C ASP A 161 11.45 -3.54 -12.60
N ALA A 162 12.14 -2.90 -13.56
CA ALA A 162 11.85 -1.53 -13.96
C ALA A 162 10.43 -1.35 -14.54
N LEU A 163 9.92 -2.35 -15.28
CA LEU A 163 8.55 -2.34 -15.78
C LEU A 163 7.50 -2.48 -14.67
N ALA A 164 7.78 -3.20 -13.59
CA ALA A 164 6.89 -3.25 -12.42
C ALA A 164 6.74 -1.86 -11.78
N HIS A 165 7.82 -1.09 -11.69
CA HIS A 165 7.75 0.30 -11.26
C HIS A 165 7.00 1.19 -12.26
N ALA A 166 7.23 1.03 -13.56
CA ALA A 166 6.49 1.77 -14.60
C ALA A 166 4.98 1.47 -14.53
N GLN A 167 4.59 0.21 -14.35
CA GLN A 167 3.20 -0.23 -14.21
C GLN A 167 2.51 0.44 -13.02
N ARG A 168 3.22 0.61 -11.89
CA ARG A 168 2.68 1.35 -10.73
C ARG A 168 2.32 2.79 -11.09
N HIS A 169 3.14 3.48 -11.88
CA HIS A 169 2.82 4.83 -12.37
C HIS A 169 1.68 4.84 -13.39
N LEU A 170 1.59 3.82 -14.25
CA LEU A 170 0.44 3.68 -15.15
C LEU A 170 -0.88 3.51 -14.39
N LEU A 171 -0.89 2.82 -13.25
CA LEU A 171 -2.07 2.73 -12.39
C LEU A 171 -2.46 4.11 -11.83
N TRP A 172 -1.51 4.92 -11.36
CA TRP A 172 -1.79 6.31 -10.94
C TRP A 172 -2.33 7.17 -12.09
N MET A 173 -1.75 7.05 -13.29
CA MET A 173 -2.23 7.77 -14.47
C MET A 173 -3.67 7.36 -14.82
N ALA A 174 -3.99 6.06 -14.81
CA ALA A 174 -5.34 5.56 -15.06
C ALA A 174 -6.35 6.03 -14.00
N ARG A 175 -5.95 6.05 -12.73
CA ARG A 175 -6.74 6.57 -11.60
C ARG A 175 -7.07 8.05 -11.79
N LEU A 176 -6.09 8.88 -12.16
CA LEU A 176 -6.31 10.30 -12.47
C LEU A 176 -7.24 10.48 -13.67
N ALA A 177 -7.01 9.75 -14.77
CA ALA A 177 -7.82 9.86 -15.98
C ALA A 177 -9.29 9.49 -15.74
N ALA A 178 -9.53 8.51 -14.86
CA ALA A 178 -10.87 8.07 -14.46
C ALA A 178 -11.48 8.91 -13.32
N GLY A 179 -10.75 9.85 -12.72
CA GLY A 179 -11.19 10.59 -11.53
C GLY A 179 -11.39 9.71 -10.29
N ARG A 180 -10.69 8.58 -10.20
CA ARG A 180 -10.80 7.58 -9.11
C ARG A 180 -9.57 7.62 -8.20
N ILE A 181 -9.50 8.58 -7.29
CA ILE A 181 -8.31 8.86 -6.47
C ILE A 181 -8.40 8.34 -5.02
N GLU A 182 -9.46 7.62 -4.68
CA GLU A 182 -9.76 7.13 -3.33
C GLU A 182 -8.67 6.18 -2.80
N HIS A 183 -8.06 5.40 -3.69
CA HIS A 183 -6.98 4.45 -3.37
C HIS A 183 -5.59 4.94 -3.81
N TRP A 184 -5.31 6.24 -3.67
CA TRP A 184 -4.07 6.82 -4.18
C TRP A 184 -2.79 6.17 -3.66
N LEU A 185 -2.68 5.84 -2.38
CA LEU A 185 -1.45 5.23 -1.85
C LEU A 185 -1.22 3.80 -2.37
N THR A 186 -2.31 3.11 -2.70
CA THR A 186 -2.36 1.72 -3.15
C THR A 186 -3.14 1.66 -4.48
N PRO A 187 -2.60 2.24 -5.57
CA PRO A 187 -3.37 2.50 -6.79
C PRO A 187 -3.89 1.24 -7.51
N SER A 188 -3.35 0.07 -7.18
CA SER A 188 -3.83 -1.24 -7.64
C SER A 188 -5.06 -1.76 -6.87
N ARG A 189 -5.31 -1.28 -5.65
CA ARG A 189 -6.43 -1.74 -4.82
C ARG A 189 -7.74 -1.47 -5.57
N CYS A 190 -8.59 -2.48 -5.71
CA CYS A 190 -9.89 -2.39 -6.39
C CYS A 190 -9.84 -1.90 -7.84
N ALA A 191 -8.70 -1.97 -8.52
CA ALA A 191 -8.56 -1.46 -9.90
C ALA A 191 -9.49 -2.18 -10.88
N GLU A 192 -9.66 -3.49 -10.73
CA GLU A 192 -10.52 -4.34 -11.55
C GLU A 192 -12.01 -3.98 -11.45
N THR A 193 -12.42 -3.34 -10.35
CA THR A 193 -13.81 -2.96 -10.08
C THR A 193 -14.08 -1.47 -10.31
N GLU A 194 -13.05 -0.63 -10.22
CA GLU A 194 -13.20 0.84 -10.23
C GLU A 194 -12.71 1.50 -11.52
N LEU A 195 -11.89 0.81 -12.32
CA LEU A 195 -11.41 1.28 -13.61
C LEU A 195 -12.08 0.53 -14.77
N ASP A 196 -11.98 1.09 -15.97
CA ASP A 196 -12.48 0.45 -17.19
C ASP A 196 -11.78 -0.91 -17.43
N ALA A 197 -12.57 -1.95 -17.73
CA ALA A 197 -12.08 -3.31 -17.89
C ALA A 197 -11.06 -3.45 -19.03
N ALA A 198 -11.20 -2.68 -20.12
CA ALA A 198 -10.23 -2.70 -21.22
C ALA A 198 -8.92 -2.03 -20.82
N VAL A 199 -8.97 -0.95 -20.03
CA VAL A 199 -7.78 -0.33 -19.43
C VAL A 199 -7.06 -1.32 -18.52
N VAL A 200 -7.76 -1.96 -17.59
CA VAL A 200 -7.21 -2.96 -16.67
C VAL A 200 -6.56 -4.13 -17.43
N ALA A 201 -7.24 -4.68 -18.43
CA ALA A 201 -6.71 -5.76 -19.26
C ALA A 201 -5.45 -5.37 -20.05
N ARG A 202 -5.32 -4.10 -20.44
CA ARG A 202 -4.08 -3.58 -21.06
C ARG A 202 -2.97 -3.40 -20.02
N LEU A 203 -3.27 -2.77 -18.88
CA LEU A 203 -2.31 -2.57 -17.78
C LEU A 203 -1.73 -3.90 -17.29
N GLY A 204 -2.56 -4.94 -17.16
CA GLY A 204 -2.16 -6.28 -16.75
C GLY A 204 -1.19 -7.00 -17.70
N ARG A 205 -0.82 -6.40 -18.83
CA ARG A 205 0.18 -6.94 -19.77
C ARG A 205 1.43 -6.07 -19.90
N THR A 206 1.46 -4.89 -19.30
CA THR A 206 2.55 -3.90 -19.47
C THR A 206 3.86 -4.32 -18.80
N TYR A 207 3.82 -5.18 -17.78
CA TYR A 207 5.02 -5.63 -17.05
C TYR A 207 5.99 -6.50 -17.87
N MET A 208 5.57 -6.96 -19.06
CA MET A 208 6.37 -7.83 -19.95
C MET A 208 6.83 -7.14 -21.23
N ASP A 209 6.28 -5.97 -21.56
CA ASP A 209 6.42 -5.37 -22.88
C ASP A 209 6.54 -3.85 -22.76
N VAL A 210 7.75 -3.33 -22.98
CA VAL A 210 8.06 -1.89 -22.97
C VAL A 210 7.26 -1.13 -24.02
N LYS A 211 7.03 -1.72 -25.20
CA LYS A 211 6.25 -1.08 -26.26
C LYS A 211 4.79 -0.94 -25.83
N LEU A 212 4.20 -2.01 -25.29
CA LEU A 212 2.83 -1.96 -24.78
C LEU A 212 2.70 -0.97 -23.62
N ALA A 213 3.66 -0.97 -22.69
CA ALA A 213 3.71 0.00 -21.59
C ALA A 213 3.70 1.44 -22.12
N TRP A 214 4.50 1.74 -23.14
CA TRP A 214 4.49 3.05 -23.80
C TRP A 214 3.15 3.36 -24.45
N GLN A 215 2.58 2.44 -25.23
CA GLN A 215 1.31 2.67 -25.92
C GLN A 215 0.15 2.94 -24.94
N VAL A 216 0.15 2.31 -23.77
CA VAL A 216 -0.84 2.59 -22.72
C VAL A 216 -0.55 3.94 -22.06
N GLY A 217 0.68 4.15 -21.61
CA GLY A 217 1.07 5.39 -20.94
C GLY A 217 0.93 6.63 -21.79
N ARG A 218 1.28 6.56 -23.07
CA ARG A 218 1.11 7.63 -24.06
C ARG A 218 -0.36 8.04 -24.19
N GLY A 219 -1.27 7.06 -24.26
CA GLY A 219 -2.72 7.32 -24.33
C GLY A 219 -3.21 8.04 -23.08
N LEU A 220 -2.91 7.47 -21.90
CA LEU A 220 -3.28 8.07 -20.62
C LEU A 220 -2.68 9.48 -20.43
N TRP A 221 -1.42 9.67 -20.83
CA TRP A 221 -0.77 10.98 -20.72
C TRP A 221 -1.48 12.02 -21.60
N LEU A 222 -1.89 11.68 -22.83
CA LEU A 222 -2.65 12.61 -23.69
C LEU A 222 -4.03 12.97 -23.12
N GLU A 223 -4.66 12.07 -22.36
CA GLU A 223 -5.91 12.36 -21.66
C GLU A 223 -5.69 13.31 -20.48
N LEU A 224 -4.58 13.15 -19.76
CA LEU A 224 -4.23 13.96 -18.59
C LEU A 224 -3.66 15.34 -18.94
N ASP A 225 -2.89 15.41 -20.02
CA ASP A 225 -2.24 16.62 -20.51
C ASP A 225 -2.40 16.70 -22.04
N PRO A 226 -3.24 17.62 -22.55
CA PRO A 226 -3.41 17.79 -24.00
C PRO A 226 -2.17 18.41 -24.68
N ASN A 227 -1.20 18.93 -23.91
CA ASN A 227 0.04 19.52 -24.39
C ASN A 227 1.28 18.85 -23.78
N PRO A 228 1.46 17.53 -23.93
CA PRO A 228 2.58 16.83 -23.34
C PRO A 228 3.91 17.29 -23.95
N PRO A 229 5.07 16.95 -23.34
CA PRO A 229 6.37 17.27 -23.90
C PRO A 229 6.60 16.55 -25.25
N ARG A 230 6.21 17.20 -26.35
CA ARG A 230 6.15 16.60 -27.70
C ARG A 230 7.49 16.02 -28.15
N ALA A 231 8.59 16.71 -27.86
CA ALA A 231 9.93 16.22 -28.19
C ALA A 231 10.25 14.88 -27.50
N LEU A 232 9.83 14.69 -26.24
CA LEU A 232 9.98 13.42 -25.54
C LEU A 232 9.10 12.33 -26.16
N PHE A 233 7.87 12.66 -26.52
CA PHE A 233 6.95 11.73 -27.18
C PHE A 233 7.51 11.26 -28.52
N ASP A 234 8.04 12.17 -29.33
CA ASP A 234 8.60 11.83 -30.65
C ASP A 234 9.80 10.88 -30.52
N GLU A 235 10.67 11.08 -29.52
CA GLU A 235 11.78 10.18 -29.24
C GLU A 235 11.32 8.81 -28.72
N LEU A 236 10.33 8.76 -27.82
CA LEU A 236 9.77 7.51 -27.30
C LEU A 236 9.00 6.73 -28.38
N ASP A 237 8.20 7.41 -29.20
CA ASP A 237 7.48 6.84 -30.34
C ASP A 237 8.47 6.19 -31.31
N ARG A 238 9.59 6.87 -31.61
CA ARG A 238 10.66 6.34 -32.48
C ARG A 238 11.39 5.15 -31.85
N ALA A 239 11.72 5.22 -30.56
CA ALA A 239 12.53 4.21 -29.87
C ALA A 239 11.74 2.93 -29.53
N LEU A 240 10.45 3.07 -29.20
CA LEU A 240 9.61 1.99 -28.68
C LEU A 240 8.58 1.50 -29.71
N GLY A 241 8.43 2.23 -30.81
CA GLY A 241 7.53 1.88 -31.91
C GLY A 241 6.07 2.02 -31.50
N ALA A 242 5.63 3.27 -31.30
CA ALA A 242 4.21 3.58 -31.07
C ALA A 242 3.36 3.31 -32.31
#